data_AF-A0A0P1ARR7-F1
#
_entry.id   AF-A0A0P1ARR7-F1
#
_cell.length_a   1.000
_cell.length_b   1.000
_cell.length_c   1.000
_cell.angle_alpha   90.00
_cell.angle_beta   90.00
_cell.angle_gamma   90.00
#
_symmetry.space_group_name_H-M   'P 1'
#
loop_
_entity.id
_entity.type
_entity.pdbx_description
1 polymer ?
#
loop_
_entity_poly.entity_id
_entity_poly.type
_entity_poly.pdbx_seq_one_letter_code
_entity_poly.pdbx_strand_id
1 'polypeptide(L)'
;MGSDATSVAKPRKNITPPERAEVIAFLLRVSIELRPPPGAIGSSATKYGCSTDQISRLWRRTTKDIKAGEPINYNSGRKGKSGRKTRLTPEFRHALNDAIELIPLED
;
A
#
# COMPACT_ATOMS: atom_id res chain seq x y z
N MET A 1 -17.27 -18.24 36.86
CA MET A 1 -17.65 -17.54 35.62
C MET A 1 -16.51 -16.62 35.25
N GLY A 2 -15.94 -16.78 34.05
CA GLY A 2 -14.79 -16.00 33.59
C GLY A 2 -14.01 -16.82 32.57
N SER A 3 -14.62 -17.06 31.42
CA SER A 3 -14.01 -17.81 30.32
C SER A 3 -12.81 -17.02 29.79
N ASP A 4 -11.62 -17.53 30.05
CA ASP A 4 -10.38 -17.07 29.44
C ASP A 4 -10.39 -17.49 27.96
N ALA A 5 -11.02 -16.65 27.13
CA ALA A 5 -11.02 -16.83 25.70
C ALA A 5 -9.65 -16.41 25.19
N THR A 6 -8.72 -17.38 25.14
CA THR A 6 -7.45 -17.26 24.43
C THR A 6 -7.77 -16.96 22.96
N SER A 7 -7.84 -15.68 22.60
CA SER A 7 -8.08 -15.26 21.23
C SER A 7 -6.85 -15.67 20.42
N VAL A 8 -6.92 -16.83 19.76
CA VAL A 8 -5.94 -17.24 18.76
C VAL A 8 -5.94 -16.15 17.69
N ALA A 9 -4.97 -15.25 17.76
CA ALA A 9 -4.86 -14.13 16.84
C ALA A 9 -4.67 -14.70 15.43
N LYS A 10 -5.70 -14.57 14.59
CA LYS A 10 -5.61 -14.95 13.17
C LYS A 10 -4.36 -14.29 12.58
N PRO A 11 -3.54 -15.03 11.81
CA PRO A 11 -2.36 -14.45 11.19
C PRO A 11 -2.79 -13.25 10.34
N ARG A 12 -2.29 -12.06 10.68
CA ARG A 12 -2.67 -10.82 10.01
C ARG A 12 -2.23 -10.89 8.54
N LYS A 13 -3.17 -10.65 7.62
CA LYS A 13 -2.92 -10.74 6.18
C LYS A 13 -1.88 -9.70 5.74
N ASN A 14 -0.88 -10.15 5.00
CA ASN A 14 -0.02 -9.26 4.24
C ASN A 14 -0.79 -8.77 3.01
N ILE A 15 -0.93 -7.46 2.84
CA ILE A 15 -1.64 -6.89 1.69
C ILE A 15 -0.84 -7.12 0.40
N THR A 16 -1.55 -7.50 -0.66
CA THR A 16 -0.99 -7.76 -1.99
C THR A 16 -0.57 -6.45 -2.68
N PRO A 17 0.27 -6.50 -3.73
CA PRO A 17 0.63 -5.29 -4.46
C PRO A 17 -0.56 -4.48 -5.00
N PRO A 18 -1.62 -5.08 -5.58
CA PRO A 18 -2.83 -4.36 -5.97
C PRO A 18 -3.51 -3.67 -4.77
N GLU A 19 -3.67 -4.38 -3.65
CA GLU A 19 -4.27 -3.82 -2.43
C GLU A 19 -3.46 -2.63 -1.89
N ARG A 20 -2.13 -2.66 -2.01
CA ARG A 20 -1.28 -1.50 -1.64
C ARG A 20 -1.55 -0.30 -2.51
N ALA A 21 -1.69 -0.50 -3.82
CA ALA A 21 -2.01 0.58 -4.75
C ALA A 21 -3.36 1.20 -4.42
N GLU A 22 -4.39 0.38 -4.16
CA GLU A 22 -5.71 0.87 -3.75
C GLU A 22 -5.68 1.64 -2.43
N VAL A 23 -4.97 1.14 -1.43
CA VAL A 23 -4.79 1.84 -0.15
C VAL A 23 -4.13 3.19 -0.36
N ILE A 24 -3.06 3.25 -1.16
CA ILE A 24 -2.35 4.50 -1.44
C ILE A 24 -3.26 5.48 -2.17
N ALA A 25 -3.94 5.03 -3.23
CA ALA A 25 -4.86 5.85 -3.99
C ALA A 25 -5.99 6.42 -3.11
N PHE A 26 -6.57 5.58 -2.26
CA PHE A 26 -7.57 6.01 -1.28
C PHE A 26 -7.00 7.06 -0.32
N LEU A 27 -5.87 6.78 0.32
CA LEU A 27 -5.26 7.70 1.29
C LEU A 27 -4.85 9.02 0.65
N LEU A 28 -4.31 9.02 -0.58
CA LEU A 28 -4.00 10.25 -1.31
C LEU A 28 -5.26 11.06 -1.60
N ARG A 29 -6.33 10.42 -2.05
CA ARG A 29 -7.61 11.07 -2.35
C ARG A 29 -8.21 11.77 -1.13
N VAL A 30 -8.09 11.17 0.06
CA VAL A 30 -8.70 11.72 1.29
C VAL A 30 -7.74 12.58 2.12
N SER A 31 -6.45 12.62 1.77
CA SER A 31 -5.45 13.39 2.53
C SER A 31 -5.40 14.84 2.09
N ILE A 32 -5.26 15.74 3.06
CA ILE A 32 -4.94 17.14 2.84
C ILE A 32 -3.49 17.35 3.33
N GLU A 33 -2.64 17.99 2.52
CA GLU A 33 -1.22 18.20 2.84
C GLU A 33 -0.46 16.90 3.23
N LEU A 34 -0.77 15.79 2.56
CA LEU A 34 -0.21 14.46 2.88
C LEU A 34 -0.54 13.97 4.32
N ARG A 35 -1.58 14.52 4.92
CA ARG A 35 -2.13 14.09 6.20
C ARG A 35 -3.48 13.40 6.00
N PRO A 36 -3.56 12.07 6.20
CA PRO A 36 -4.82 11.36 6.09
C PRO A 36 -5.71 11.71 7.29
N PRO A 37 -7.04 11.70 7.11
CA PRO A 37 -7.97 12.02 8.18
C PRO A 37 -7.89 10.98 9.30
N PRO A 38 -8.24 11.37 10.55
CA PRO A 38 -8.29 10.45 11.67
C PRO A 38 -9.10 9.20 11.33
N GLY A 39 -8.59 8.02 11.69
CA GLY A 39 -9.27 6.76 11.44
C GLY A 39 -9.12 6.19 10.02
N ALA A 40 -8.70 6.95 9.00
CA ALA A 40 -8.57 6.43 7.63
C ALA A 40 -7.64 5.21 7.54
N ILE A 41 -6.49 5.27 8.22
CA ILE A 41 -5.54 4.15 8.34
C ILE A 41 -6.20 2.93 9.00
N GLY A 42 -7.00 3.15 10.05
CA GLY A 42 -7.75 2.11 10.74
C GLY A 42 -8.80 1.46 9.85
N SER A 43 -9.59 2.27 9.16
CA SER A 43 -10.60 1.79 8.21
C SER A 43 -9.99 1.01 7.06
N SER A 44 -8.85 1.46 6.50
CA SER A 44 -8.11 0.67 5.50
C SER A 44 -7.60 -0.65 6.08
N ALA A 45 -7.05 -0.65 7.30
CA ALA A 45 -6.57 -1.88 7.93
C ALA A 45 -7.70 -2.90 8.11
N THR A 46 -8.87 -2.45 8.57
CA THR A 46 -10.09 -3.27 8.70
C THR A 46 -10.56 -3.78 7.34
N LYS A 47 -10.68 -2.90 6.33
CA LYS A 47 -11.12 -3.26 4.97
C LYS A 47 -10.29 -4.39 4.35
N TYR A 48 -8.96 -4.31 4.50
CA TYR A 48 -8.04 -5.28 3.91
C TYR A 48 -7.62 -6.40 4.87
N GLY A 49 -8.19 -6.47 6.08
CA GLY A 49 -7.90 -7.51 7.07
C GLY A 49 -6.43 -7.54 7.53
N CYS A 50 -5.77 -6.38 7.57
CA CYS A 50 -4.34 -6.27 7.90
C CYS A 50 -4.08 -5.38 9.11
N SER A 51 -2.81 -5.25 9.51
CA SER A 51 -2.45 -4.37 10.64
C SER A 51 -2.47 -2.89 10.25
N THR A 52 -2.89 -2.03 11.17
CA THR A 52 -2.75 -0.57 11.07
C THR A 52 -1.29 -0.14 10.86
N ASP A 53 -0.35 -0.87 11.46
CA ASP A 53 1.09 -0.67 11.25
C ASP A 53 1.51 -0.88 9.79
N GLN A 54 0.92 -1.85 9.09
CA GLN A 54 1.23 -2.14 7.70
C GLN A 54 0.79 -0.98 6.80
N ILE A 55 -0.43 -0.48 7.01
CA ILE A 55 -0.96 0.70 6.31
C ILE A 55 -0.14 1.95 6.67
N SER A 56 0.22 2.13 7.94
CA SER A 56 1.04 3.26 8.40
C SER A 56 2.44 3.27 7.79
N ARG A 57 3.09 2.11 7.69
CA ARG A 57 4.40 1.96 7.03
C ARG A 57 4.31 2.28 5.55
N LEU A 58 3.28 1.76 4.88
CA LEU A 58 3.02 2.03 3.47
C LEU A 58 2.85 3.54 3.24
N TRP A 59 2.02 4.20 4.05
CA TRP A 59 1.78 5.63 3.97
C TRP A 59 3.06 6.46 4.19
N ARG A 60 3.82 6.17 5.25
CA ARG A 60 5.11 6.84 5.51
C ARG A 60 6.06 6.71 4.33
N ARG A 61 6.10 5.54 3.68
CA ARG A 61 6.94 5.35 2.49
C ARG A 61 6.47 6.22 1.32
N THR A 62 5.19 6.18 1.01
CA THR A 62 4.59 7.01 -0.04
C THR A 62 4.87 8.50 0.18
N THR A 63 4.67 9.01 1.40
CA THR A 63 4.95 10.41 1.71
C THR A 63 6.42 10.77 1.57
N LYS A 64 7.34 9.82 1.83
CA LYS A 64 8.77 10.03 1.62
C LYS A 64 9.13 10.10 0.14
N ASP A 65 8.57 9.20 -0.67
CA ASP A 65 8.79 9.20 -2.12
C ASP A 65 8.24 10.51 -2.74
N ILE A 66 7.02 10.93 -2.38
CA ILE A 66 6.43 12.21 -2.82
C ILE A 66 7.29 13.42 -2.43
N LYS A 67 7.76 13.48 -1.18
CA LYS A 67 8.62 14.58 -0.70
C LYS A 67 9.98 14.62 -1.40
N ALA A 68 10.45 13.49 -1.90
CA ALA A 68 11.70 13.39 -2.64
C ALA A 68 11.52 13.65 -4.15
N GLY A 69 10.28 13.81 -4.65
CA GLY A 69 9.99 13.86 -6.08
C GLY A 69 10.19 12.51 -6.78
N GLU A 70 10.20 11.41 -6.03
CA GLU A 70 10.43 10.06 -6.53
C GLU A 70 9.10 9.37 -6.90
N PRO A 71 9.11 8.47 -7.89
CA PRO A 71 7.94 7.63 -8.18
C PRO A 71 7.50 6.82 -6.95
N ILE A 72 6.19 6.76 -6.71
CA ILE A 72 5.61 6.07 -5.55
C ILE A 72 5.89 4.55 -5.62
N ASN A 73 6.65 4.04 -4.65
CA ASN A 73 6.99 2.61 -4.60
C ASN A 73 6.00 1.79 -3.75
N TYR A 74 4.87 1.41 -4.34
CA TYR A 74 3.85 0.56 -3.71
C TYR A 74 4.26 -0.93 -3.60
N ASN A 75 5.31 -1.36 -4.29
CA ASN A 75 5.85 -2.72 -4.23
C ASN A 75 6.74 -2.99 -3.00
N SER A 76 7.07 -1.97 -2.22
CA SER A 76 7.97 -2.07 -1.08
C SER A 76 7.28 -2.70 0.15
N GLY A 77 7.12 -4.02 0.13
CA GLY A 77 6.89 -4.80 1.35
C GLY A 77 8.10 -4.71 2.30
N ARG A 78 7.89 -4.99 3.60
CA ARG A 78 8.99 -5.12 4.58
C ARG A 78 10.07 -6.03 3.98
N LYS A 79 11.27 -5.49 3.76
CA LYS A 79 12.40 -6.25 3.24
C LYS A 79 12.76 -7.32 4.28
N GLY A 80 12.23 -8.53 4.11
CA GLY A 80 12.71 -9.69 4.85
C GLY A 80 14.16 -9.99 4.47
N LYS A 81 14.86 -10.76 5.31
CA LYS A 81 16.08 -11.48 4.90
C LYS A 81 15.68 -12.52 3.85
N SER A 82 15.43 -12.10 2.61
CA SER A 82 15.02 -12.98 1.53
C SER A 82 15.73 -12.52 0.27
N GLY A 83 16.43 -13.47 -0.36
CA GLY A 83 17.37 -13.27 -1.46
C GLY A 83 16.72 -12.74 -2.75
N ARG A 84 17.58 -12.64 -3.77
CA ARG A 84 17.38 -12.12 -5.13
C ARG A 84 15.91 -12.00 -5.57
N LYS A 85 15.43 -10.75 -5.67
CA LYS A 85 14.15 -10.44 -6.33
C LYS A 85 14.27 -10.74 -7.83
N THR A 86 13.32 -11.50 -8.39
CA THR A 86 13.12 -11.59 -9.84
C THR A 86 12.76 -10.21 -10.36
N ARG A 87 13.61 -9.66 -11.24
CA ARG A 87 13.35 -8.38 -11.89
C ARG A 87 12.24 -8.61 -12.93
N LEU A 88 11.22 -7.76 -12.95
CA LEU A 88 10.26 -7.71 -14.06
C LEU A 88 11.05 -7.44 -15.35
N THR A 89 10.69 -8.16 -16.42
CA THR A 89 11.33 -7.99 -17.71
C THR A 89 11.04 -6.58 -18.24
N PRO A 90 11.99 -5.95 -18.97
CA PRO A 90 11.77 -4.63 -19.58
C PRO A 90 10.48 -4.55 -20.39
N GLU A 91 10.15 -5.63 -21.10
CA GLU A 91 8.92 -5.76 -21.89
C GLU A 91 7.65 -5.52 -21.08
N PHE A 92 7.58 -6.08 -19.86
CA PHE A 92 6.40 -5.89 -19.01
C PHE A 92 6.32 -4.47 -18.44
N ARG A 93 7.46 -3.79 -18.30
CA ARG A 93 7.51 -2.40 -17.86
C ARG A 93 7.07 -1.45 -18.96
N HIS A 94 7.43 -1.71 -20.22
CA HIS A 94 7.00 -0.92 -21.37
C HIS A 94 5.49 -1.06 -21.61
N ALA A 95 4.97 -2.29 -21.63
CA ALA A 95 3.53 -2.52 -21.78
C ALA A 95 2.67 -1.83 -20.71
N LEU A 96 3.20 -1.68 -19.48
CA LEU A 96 2.52 -0.97 -18.39
C LEU A 96 2.53 0.55 -18.56
N ASN A 97 3.60 1.12 -19.11
CA ASN A 97 3.67 2.56 -19.38
C ASN A 97 2.76 2.95 -20.55
N ASP A 98 2.74 2.16 -21.62
CA ASP A 98 1.88 2.40 -22.79
C ASP A 98 0.39 2.37 -22.40
N ALA A 99 0.01 1.45 -21.50
CA ALA A 99 -1.35 1.36 -20.98
C ALA A 99 -1.77 2.57 -20.12
N ILE A 100 -0.82 3.30 -19.54
CA ILE A 100 -1.07 4.51 -18.73
C ILE A 100 -1.20 5.75 -19.64
N GLU A 101 -0.40 5.84 -20.70
CA GLU A 101 -0.47 6.94 -21.67
C GLU A 101 -1.76 6.94 -22.51
N LEU A 102 -2.44 5.80 -22.61
CA LEU A 102 -3.71 5.64 -23.34
C LEU A 102 -4.95 6.06 -22.55
N ILE A 103 -4.82 6.61 -21.34
CA ILE A 103 -5.97 7.18 -20.62
C ILE A 103 -6.20 8.60 -21.17
N PRO A 104 -7.26 8.86 -21.95
CA PRO A 104 -7.54 10.21 -22.41
C PRO A 104 -7.88 11.06 -21.18
N LEU A 105 -7.08 12.10 -20.93
CA LEU A 105 -7.54 13.23 -20.13
C LEU A 105 -8.54 13.98 -21.00
N GLU A 106 -9.84 13.71 -20.81
CA GLU A 106 -10.88 14.61 -21.30
C GLU A 106 -10.79 15.93 -20.50
N ASP A 107 -10.69 17.05 -21.22
CA ASP A 107 -10.72 18.44 -20.70
C ASP A 107 -12.05 18.77 -20.00
#